data_AF-A0A671Q183-F1
#
_entry.id   AF-A0A671Q183-F1
#
_cell.length_a   1.000
_cell.length_b   1.000
_cell.length_c   1.000
_cell.angle_alpha   90.00
_cell.angle_beta   90.00
_cell.angle_gamma   90.00
#
_symmetry.space_group_name_H-M   'P 1'
#
loop_
_entity.id
_entity.type
_entity.pdbx_description
1 polymer ?
#
loop_
_entity_poly.entity_id
_entity_poly.type
_entity_poly.pdbx_seq_one_letter_code
_entity_poly.pdbx_strand_id
1 'polypeptide(L)'
;KSHGYLLRLRDGQKSQNCEKVRILSLYLMNKQAELKDKFKYTEKYMNWHDAQTHCRSHEIDLATVTNDTENAFLANVLDSENDRNAWIGLSKRQGLWQWQWSDNSSVSSSVQWESGQPDNVNGTEDCVSADTDGLMADDTYDAASLIYCLRAVTIPRLYSSTPL
;
A
#
# COMPACT_ATOMS: atom_id res chain seq x y z
N LYS A 1 50.16 -39.67 -10.95
CA LYS A 1 49.00 -39.26 -11.78
C LYS A 1 47.82 -39.02 -10.85
N SER A 2 47.37 -37.76 -10.65
CA SER A 2 45.99 -37.36 -10.26
C SER A 2 45.96 -36.00 -9.52
N HIS A 3 46.30 -34.90 -10.20
CA HIS A 3 45.86 -33.56 -9.78
C HIS A 3 44.82 -33.11 -10.81
N GLY A 4 43.54 -32.93 -10.45
CA GLY A 4 42.60 -32.33 -11.40
C GLY A 4 41.09 -32.52 -11.22
N TYR A 5 40.53 -32.85 -10.05
CA TYR A 5 39.08 -33.11 -9.94
C TYR A 5 38.33 -32.46 -8.77
N LEU A 6 38.85 -31.38 -8.14
CA LEU A 6 38.17 -30.78 -6.97
C LEU A 6 37.97 -29.25 -6.99
N LEU A 7 37.86 -28.61 -8.16
CA LEU A 7 37.52 -27.17 -8.22
C LEU A 7 36.45 -26.76 -9.24
N ARG A 8 35.73 -27.67 -9.91
CA ARG A 8 34.71 -27.29 -10.91
C ARG A 8 33.26 -27.22 -10.40
N LEU A 9 33.02 -27.20 -9.09
CA LEU A 9 31.65 -27.14 -8.53
C LEU A 9 31.32 -25.82 -7.81
N ARG A 10 32.25 -24.87 -7.66
CA ARG A 10 32.00 -23.62 -6.92
C ARG A 10 31.63 -22.44 -7.83
N ASP A 11 32.12 -22.40 -9.06
CA ASP A 11 31.92 -21.24 -9.94
C ASP A 11 30.51 -21.19 -10.55
N GLY A 12 29.95 -22.34 -10.95
CA GLY A 12 28.58 -22.42 -11.48
C GLY A 12 27.52 -22.09 -10.43
N GLN A 13 27.72 -22.52 -9.18
CA GLN A 13 26.78 -22.29 -8.07
C GLN A 13 26.89 -20.86 -7.52
N LYS A 14 28.10 -20.27 -7.52
CA LYS A 14 28.28 -18.83 -7.28
C LYS A 14 27.64 -17.98 -8.38
N SER A 15 27.85 -18.33 -9.65
CA SER A 15 27.25 -17.61 -10.80
C SER A 15 25.72 -17.67 -10.78
N GLN A 16 25.14 -18.84 -10.51
CA GLN A 16 23.68 -18.98 -10.34
C GLN A 16 23.16 -18.20 -9.12
N ASN A 17 23.91 -18.14 -8.03
CA ASN A 17 23.55 -17.32 -6.88
C ASN A 17 23.60 -15.82 -7.22
N CYS A 18 24.58 -15.36 -8.00
CA CYS A 18 24.66 -13.97 -8.46
C CYS A 18 23.50 -13.59 -9.39
N GLU A 19 23.12 -14.47 -10.34
CA GLU A 19 21.95 -14.22 -11.20
C GLU A 19 20.64 -14.22 -10.42
N LYS A 20 20.47 -15.15 -9.47
CA LYS A 20 19.29 -15.16 -8.57
C LYS A 20 19.19 -13.87 -7.76
N VAL A 21 20.30 -13.39 -7.20
CA VAL A 21 20.34 -12.12 -6.46
C VAL A 21 19.96 -10.96 -7.39
N ARG A 22 20.51 -10.90 -8.61
CA ARG A 22 20.18 -9.86 -9.59
C ARG A 22 18.69 -9.87 -9.98
N ILE A 23 18.12 -11.04 -10.24
CA ILE A 23 16.69 -11.17 -10.59
C ILE A 23 15.82 -10.74 -9.41
N LEU A 24 16.16 -11.16 -8.20
CA LEU A 24 15.43 -10.75 -6.99
C LEU A 24 15.51 -9.24 -6.77
N SER A 25 16.69 -8.62 -6.95
CA SER A 25 16.85 -7.17 -6.88
C SER A 25 15.97 -6.43 -7.89
N LEU A 26 15.94 -6.90 -9.15
CA LEU A 26 15.08 -6.31 -10.19
C LEU A 26 13.59 -6.46 -9.85
N TYR A 27 13.19 -7.62 -9.34
CA TYR A 27 11.81 -7.86 -8.89
C TYR A 27 11.42 -6.89 -7.77
N LEU A 28 12.27 -6.73 -6.75
CA LEU A 28 12.01 -5.83 -5.63
C LEU A 28 11.95 -4.36 -6.08
N MET A 29 12.86 -3.93 -6.96
CA MET A 29 12.86 -2.57 -7.52
C MET A 29 11.58 -2.30 -8.31
N ASN A 30 11.15 -3.23 -9.16
CA ASN A 30 9.90 -3.10 -9.90
C ASN A 30 8.68 -3.07 -8.96
N LYS A 31 8.68 -3.92 -7.92
CA LYS A 31 7.57 -3.96 -6.97
C LYS A 31 7.44 -2.65 -6.18
N GLN A 32 8.57 -2.05 -5.79
CA GLN A 32 8.58 -0.74 -5.15
C GLN A 32 8.06 0.37 -6.09
N ALA A 33 8.44 0.34 -7.37
CA ALA A 33 7.95 1.31 -8.35
C ALA A 33 6.43 1.20 -8.56
N GLU A 34 5.90 -0.02 -8.70
CA GLU A 34 4.45 -0.26 -8.79
C GLU A 34 3.68 0.29 -7.59
N LEU A 35 4.21 0.06 -6.38
CA LEU A 35 3.57 0.53 -5.14
C LEU A 35 3.69 2.05 -4.97
N LYS A 36 4.81 2.64 -5.43
CA LYS A 36 4.97 4.10 -5.46
C LYS A 36 3.95 4.75 -6.38
N ASP A 37 3.69 4.16 -7.54
CA ASP A 37 2.69 4.67 -8.46
C ASP A 37 1.26 4.41 -7.97
N LYS A 38 1.05 3.40 -7.11
CA LYS A 38 -0.27 3.07 -6.54
C LYS A 38 -0.80 4.16 -5.61
N PHE A 39 0.05 4.76 -4.76
CA PHE A 39 -0.37 5.72 -3.74
C PHE A 39 0.07 7.14 -4.11
N LYS A 40 -0.90 8.03 -4.33
CA LYS A 40 -0.65 9.43 -4.64
C LYS A 40 -0.85 10.32 -3.43
N TYR A 41 0.21 10.95 -2.97
CA TYR A 41 0.11 12.03 -2.00
C TYR A 41 -0.66 13.22 -2.60
N THR A 42 -1.55 13.80 -1.80
CA THR A 42 -2.21 15.06 -2.10
C THR A 42 -2.12 15.97 -0.89
N GLU A 43 -1.40 17.09 -1.03
CA GLU A 43 -1.19 18.11 0.01
C GLU A 43 -2.49 18.94 0.25
N LYS A 44 -3.53 18.27 0.75
CA LYS A 44 -4.83 18.88 1.09
C LYS A 44 -5.40 18.22 2.33
N TYR A 45 -5.82 19.06 3.28
CA TYR A 45 -6.58 18.61 4.44
C TYR A 45 -8.07 18.65 4.12
N MET A 46 -8.73 17.51 4.27
CA MET A 46 -10.14 17.34 3.98
C MET A 46 -10.77 16.41 5.02
N ASN A 47 -12.08 16.53 5.20
CA ASN A 47 -12.82 15.46 5.85
C ASN A 47 -12.83 14.21 4.96
N TRP A 48 -13.13 13.05 5.54
CA TRP A 48 -13.04 11.78 4.82
C TRP A 48 -13.95 11.72 3.58
N HIS A 49 -15.14 12.32 3.63
CA HIS A 49 -16.08 12.29 2.51
C HIS A 49 -15.63 13.16 1.33
N ASP A 50 -15.14 14.36 1.63
CA ASP A 50 -14.54 15.26 0.64
C ASP A 50 -13.25 14.66 0.08
N ALA A 51 -12.45 14.00 0.91
CA ALA A 51 -11.27 13.25 0.49
C ALA A 51 -11.60 12.14 -0.51
N GLN A 52 -12.61 11.31 -0.21
CA GLN A 52 -13.09 10.28 -1.12
C GLN A 52 -13.57 10.87 -2.45
N THR A 53 -14.37 11.93 -2.38
CA THR A 53 -14.89 12.63 -3.57
C THR A 53 -13.74 13.23 -4.39
N HIS A 54 -12.73 13.79 -3.72
CA HIS A 54 -11.54 14.33 -4.36
C HIS A 54 -10.76 13.22 -5.11
N CYS A 55 -10.47 12.11 -4.44
CA CYS A 55 -9.74 11.01 -5.06
C CYS A 55 -10.51 10.37 -6.21
N ARG A 56 -11.83 10.19 -6.10
CA ARG A 56 -12.66 9.67 -7.21
C ARG A 56 -12.76 10.61 -8.42
N SER A 57 -12.53 11.91 -8.23
CA SER A 57 -12.56 12.89 -9.32
C SER A 57 -11.21 13.08 -10.02
N HIS A 58 -10.10 12.69 -9.38
CA HIS A 58 -8.75 12.91 -9.89
C HIS A 58 -7.96 11.61 -10.15
N GLU A 59 -8.31 10.53 -9.46
CA GLU A 59 -7.67 9.21 -9.48
C GLU A 59 -8.75 8.10 -9.44
N ILE A 60 -8.52 6.96 -8.76
CA ILE A 60 -9.54 5.90 -8.62
C ILE A 60 -10.42 6.14 -7.38
N ASP A 61 -9.81 6.16 -6.20
CA ASP A 61 -10.50 6.27 -4.90
C ASP A 61 -9.48 6.65 -3.81
N LEU A 62 -9.87 6.74 -2.53
CA LEU A 62 -8.93 6.77 -1.40
C LEU A 62 -8.01 5.54 -1.39
N ALA A 63 -6.83 5.68 -0.80
CA ALA A 63 -5.85 4.61 -0.70
C ALA A 63 -6.42 3.37 0.00
N THR A 64 -6.33 2.21 -0.67
CA THR A 64 -6.71 0.91 -0.10
C THR A 64 -5.49 -0.01 -0.05
N VAL A 65 -5.39 -0.78 1.03
CA VAL A 65 -4.35 -1.79 1.22
C VAL A 65 -4.97 -3.17 1.29
N THR A 66 -4.44 -4.10 0.51
CA THR A 66 -4.98 -5.46 0.38
C THR A 66 -4.16 -6.49 1.15
N ASN A 67 -2.94 -6.14 1.54
CA ASN A 67 -1.99 -7.01 2.24
C ASN A 67 -0.97 -6.20 3.05
N ASP A 68 -0.22 -6.88 3.92
CA ASP A 68 0.77 -6.27 4.84
C ASP A 68 1.90 -5.55 4.10
N THR A 69 2.26 -6.00 2.89
CA THR A 69 3.30 -5.34 2.08
C THR A 69 2.83 -3.98 1.59
N GLU A 70 1.56 -3.87 1.17
CA GLU A 70 0.98 -2.59 0.77
C GLU A 70 0.81 -1.65 1.96
N ASN A 71 0.42 -2.17 3.12
CA ASN A 71 0.30 -1.38 4.35
C ASN A 71 1.66 -0.81 4.79
N ALA A 72 2.68 -1.66 4.87
CA ALA A 72 4.04 -1.21 5.18
C ALA A 72 4.58 -0.23 4.15
N PHE A 73 4.24 -0.41 2.87
CA PHE A 73 4.66 0.54 1.84
C PHE A 73 3.98 1.90 2.01
N LEU A 74 2.66 1.94 2.25
CA LEU A 74 1.94 3.19 2.51
C LEU A 74 2.53 3.94 3.71
N ALA A 75 2.83 3.22 4.80
CA ALA A 75 3.49 3.77 5.99
C ALA A 75 4.84 4.46 5.67
N ASN A 76 5.68 3.81 4.85
CA ASN A 76 6.95 4.40 4.40
C ASN A 76 6.74 5.64 3.52
N VAL A 77 5.67 5.68 2.72
CA VAL A 77 5.36 6.86 1.90
C VAL A 77 4.96 8.02 2.81
N LEU A 78 4.09 7.79 3.80
CA LEU A 78 3.70 8.79 4.81
C LEU A 78 4.92 9.37 5.53
N ASP A 79 5.83 8.50 6.00
CA ASP A 79 7.07 8.91 6.67
C ASP A 79 7.96 9.76 5.73
N SER A 80 8.06 9.39 4.46
CA SER A 80 8.89 10.11 3.48
C SER A 80 8.39 11.52 3.16
N GLU A 81 7.08 11.75 3.26
CA GLU A 81 6.45 13.06 3.08
C GLU A 81 6.37 13.84 4.42
N ASN A 82 6.85 13.25 5.53
CA ASN A 82 6.81 13.81 6.89
C ASN A 82 5.37 14.09 7.39
N ASP A 83 4.43 13.24 6.96
CA ASP A 83 3.03 13.25 7.38
C ASP A 83 2.86 12.33 8.59
N ARG A 84 2.09 12.75 9.61
CA ARG A 84 1.87 11.91 10.80
C ARG A 84 0.82 10.82 10.57
N ASN A 85 -0.25 11.18 9.87
CA ASN A 85 -1.32 10.29 9.50
C ASN A 85 -2.05 10.82 8.26
N ALA A 86 -2.82 9.97 7.61
CA ALA A 86 -3.67 10.35 6.50
C ALA A 86 -4.94 9.50 6.43
N TRP A 87 -5.98 10.05 5.82
CA TRP A 87 -7.16 9.30 5.47
C TRP A 87 -6.85 8.21 4.45
N ILE A 88 -7.39 7.02 4.73
CA ILE A 88 -7.38 5.87 3.85
C ILE A 88 -8.82 5.43 3.54
N GLY A 89 -8.99 4.56 2.55
CA GLY A 89 -10.30 4.15 2.04
C GLY A 89 -11.08 3.20 2.96
N LEU A 90 -10.63 2.92 4.19
CA LEU A 90 -11.33 2.06 5.14
C LEU A 90 -12.38 2.88 5.91
N SER A 91 -13.61 2.38 5.96
CA SER A 91 -14.72 3.03 6.66
C SER A 91 -15.73 1.99 7.18
N LYS A 92 -16.56 2.35 8.17
CA LYS A 92 -17.70 1.52 8.57
C LYS A 92 -18.74 1.57 7.46
N ARG A 93 -19.22 0.40 7.05
CA ARG A 93 -20.30 0.29 6.07
C ARG A 93 -21.57 0.87 6.66
N GLN A 94 -22.20 1.85 5.98
CA GLN A 94 -23.42 2.50 6.48
C GLN A 94 -24.46 1.50 7.00
N GLY A 95 -24.89 1.69 8.25
CA GLY A 95 -25.89 0.86 8.92
C GLY A 95 -25.38 -0.50 9.39
N LEU A 96 -24.09 -0.81 9.25
CA LEU A 96 -23.46 -2.04 9.70
C LEU A 96 -22.19 -1.75 10.50
N TRP A 97 -21.98 -2.51 11.58
CA TRP A 97 -20.76 -2.46 12.38
C TRP A 97 -19.61 -3.25 11.73
N GLN A 98 -19.39 -3.04 10.43
CA GLN A 98 -18.42 -3.78 9.62
C GLN A 98 -17.55 -2.82 8.82
N TRP A 99 -16.24 -3.02 8.87
CA TRP A 99 -15.27 -2.29 8.06
C TRP A 99 -15.36 -2.69 6.59
N GLN A 100 -15.18 -1.72 5.69
CA GLN A 100 -15.19 -1.90 4.25
C GLN A 100 -14.20 -0.93 3.58
N TRP A 101 -13.42 -1.45 2.63
CA TRP A 101 -12.61 -0.63 1.73
C TRP A 101 -13.48 0.03 0.66
N SER A 102 -13.17 1.29 0.33
CA SER A 102 -13.92 2.09 -0.64
C SER A 102 -13.87 1.55 -2.08
N ASP A 103 -12.83 0.78 -2.42
CA ASP A 103 -12.67 0.06 -3.68
C ASP A 103 -13.41 -1.30 -3.72
N ASN A 104 -14.12 -1.65 -2.66
CA ASN A 104 -14.80 -2.94 -2.43
C ASN A 104 -13.86 -4.15 -2.33
N SER A 105 -12.56 -3.95 -2.12
CA SER A 105 -11.67 -5.05 -1.77
C SER A 105 -12.05 -5.65 -0.41
N SER A 106 -11.74 -6.94 -0.24
CA SER A 106 -12.00 -7.64 1.02
C SER A 106 -11.12 -7.07 2.13
N VAL A 107 -11.71 -6.81 3.29
CA VAL A 107 -10.95 -6.49 4.50
C VAL A 107 -10.24 -7.76 4.96
N SER A 108 -8.92 -7.79 4.79
CA SER A 108 -8.05 -8.91 5.20
C SER A 108 -7.50 -8.67 6.61
N SER A 109 -6.68 -9.60 7.11
CA SER A 109 -5.95 -9.45 8.38
C SER A 109 -4.90 -8.34 8.37
N SER A 110 -4.72 -7.63 7.24
CA SER A 110 -3.73 -6.57 7.07
C SER A 110 -4.14 -5.23 7.67
N VAL A 111 -5.36 -5.12 8.16
CA VAL A 111 -5.76 -4.00 9.03
C VAL A 111 -5.09 -4.19 10.38
N GLN A 112 -4.17 -3.30 10.71
CA GLN A 112 -3.44 -3.30 11.98
C GLN A 112 -3.90 -2.09 12.77
N TRP A 113 -4.58 -2.29 13.90
CA TRP A 113 -5.08 -1.20 14.72
C TRP A 113 -4.02 -0.70 15.69
N GLU A 114 -4.01 0.60 15.95
CA GLU A 114 -3.30 1.17 17.09
C GLU A 114 -3.79 0.57 18.41
N SER A 115 -2.96 0.67 19.46
CA SER A 115 -3.35 0.14 20.77
C SER A 115 -4.58 0.90 21.30
N GLY A 116 -5.67 0.17 21.52
CA GLY A 116 -6.94 0.72 21.99
C GLY A 116 -7.94 1.03 20.87
N GLN A 117 -7.54 0.91 19.61
CA GLN A 117 -8.39 1.15 18.44
C GLN A 117 -8.98 -0.16 17.89
N PRO A 118 -10.12 -0.11 17.15
CA PRO A 118 -11.00 1.05 17.04
C PRO A 118 -11.79 1.26 18.36
N ASP A 119 -11.90 2.50 18.84
CA ASP A 119 -12.60 2.82 20.10
C ASP A 119 -13.97 3.48 19.89
N ASN A 120 -14.25 3.95 18.67
CA ASN A 120 -15.57 4.43 18.27
C ASN A 120 -16.15 5.47 19.24
N VAL A 121 -15.35 6.48 19.57
CA VAL A 121 -15.69 7.57 20.48
C VAL A 121 -17.02 8.20 20.08
N ASN A 122 -17.92 8.31 21.07
CA ASN A 122 -19.29 8.81 20.92
C ASN A 122 -20.17 8.10 19.88
N GLY A 123 -19.71 6.99 19.29
CA GLY A 123 -20.43 6.29 18.23
C GLY A 123 -20.40 7.00 16.88
N THR A 124 -19.42 7.86 16.63
CA THR A 124 -19.36 8.73 15.44
C THR A 124 -18.13 8.53 14.56
N GLU A 125 -17.26 7.58 14.91
CA GLU A 125 -15.97 7.37 14.24
C GLU A 125 -16.08 6.30 13.17
N ASP A 126 -16.60 6.68 12.01
CA ASP A 126 -16.88 5.73 10.93
C ASP A 126 -15.78 5.68 9.86
N CYS A 127 -14.71 6.48 10.02
CA CYS A 127 -13.66 6.68 9.02
C CYS A 127 -12.30 6.32 9.61
N VAL A 128 -11.37 5.83 8.79
CA VAL A 128 -10.08 5.35 9.30
C VAL A 128 -8.92 6.14 8.72
N SER A 129 -8.00 6.53 9.59
CA SER A 129 -6.69 7.04 9.21
C SER A 129 -5.60 6.00 9.47
N ALA A 130 -4.48 6.12 8.75
CA ALA A 130 -3.28 5.32 8.98
C ALA A 130 -2.07 6.21 9.25
N ASP A 131 -1.18 5.75 10.13
CA ASP A 131 0.04 6.46 10.54
C ASP A 131 1.31 5.96 9.81
N THR A 132 2.46 6.54 10.18
CA THR A 132 3.78 6.19 9.63
C THR A 132 4.31 4.82 10.06
N ASP A 133 3.67 4.17 11.04
CA ASP A 133 3.98 2.80 11.47
C ASP A 133 3.06 1.77 10.78
N GLY A 134 2.08 2.24 9.99
CA GLY A 134 1.07 1.41 9.34
C GLY A 134 -0.02 0.94 10.30
N LEU A 135 -0.16 1.61 11.44
CA LEU A 135 -1.25 1.40 12.37
C LEU A 135 -2.43 2.29 11.99
N MET A 136 -3.63 1.82 12.34
CA MET A 136 -4.90 2.43 11.95
C MET A 136 -5.69 2.84 13.18
N ALA A 137 -6.43 3.94 13.08
CA ALA A 137 -7.36 4.44 14.09
C ALA A 137 -8.67 4.88 13.43
N ASP A 138 -9.81 4.58 14.06
CA ASP A 138 -11.07 5.18 13.64
C ASP A 138 -11.20 6.61 14.18
N ASP A 139 -11.77 7.49 13.37
CA ASP A 139 -11.93 8.90 13.68
C ASP A 139 -13.22 9.42 13.04
N THR A 140 -13.68 10.55 13.55
CA THR A 140 -14.93 11.20 13.20
C THR A 140 -14.89 11.73 11.77
N TYR A 141 -16.04 11.72 11.11
CA TYR A 141 -16.14 12.23 9.74
C TYR A 141 -15.88 13.75 9.65
N ASP A 142 -15.91 14.50 10.75
CA ASP A 142 -15.66 15.95 10.75
C ASP A 142 -14.17 16.31 10.86
N ALA A 143 -13.32 15.34 11.22
CA ALA A 143 -11.88 15.55 11.33
C ALA A 143 -11.26 15.83 9.95
N ALA A 144 -10.33 16.78 9.90
CA ALA A 144 -9.58 17.10 8.69
C ALA A 144 -8.20 16.44 8.75
N SER A 145 -7.88 15.63 7.74
CA SER A 145 -6.56 14.99 7.61
C SER A 145 -6.07 15.06 6.17
N LEU A 146 -4.77 14.80 5.98
CA LEU A 146 -4.16 14.61 4.67
C LEU A 146 -4.72 13.37 3.99
N ILE A 147 -4.51 13.25 2.68
CA ILE A 147 -5.15 12.21 1.88
C ILE A 147 -4.14 11.57 0.94
N TYR A 148 -4.25 10.25 0.83
CA TYR A 148 -3.58 9.49 -0.22
C TYR A 148 -4.64 8.87 -1.12
N CYS A 149 -4.50 9.07 -2.43
CA CYS A 149 -5.40 8.48 -3.41
C CYS A 149 -4.81 7.20 -3.99
N LEU A 150 -5.66 6.21 -4.22
CA LEU A 150 -5.40 5.04 -5.03
C LEU A 150 -5.37 5.46 -6.52
N ARG A 151 -4.28 5.17 -7.20
CA ARG A 151 -4.14 5.34 -8.65
C ARG A 151 -4.26 4.02 -9.40
N ALA A 152 -4.62 4.10 -10.67
CA ALA A 152 -4.48 2.97 -11.58
C ALA A 152 -3.00 2.68 -11.80
N VAL A 153 -2.54 1.48 -11.45
CA VAL A 153 -1.20 1.03 -11.81
C VAL A 153 -1.17 0.89 -13.34
N THR A 154 -0.59 1.87 -14.04
CA THR A 154 -0.28 1.74 -15.46
C THR A 154 0.89 0.78 -15.60
N ILE A 155 0.61 -0.49 -15.90
CA ILE A 155 1.66 -1.42 -16.36
C ILE A 155 2.22 -0.82 -17.65
N PRO A 156 3.51 -0.42 -17.71
CA PRO A 156 4.10 0.00 -18.97
C PRO A 156 3.92 -1.14 -19.96
N ARG A 157 3.34 -0.88 -21.14
CA ARG A 157 3.14 -1.86 -22.21
C ARG A 157 4.50 -2.44 -22.65
N LEU A 158 5.04 -3.41 -21.92
CA LEU A 158 6.24 -4.14 -22.31
C LEU A 158 5.90 -5.53 -22.87
N TYR A 159 4.62 -5.91 -22.90
CA TYR A 159 4.17 -7.20 -23.41
C TYR A 159 2.87 -7.16 -24.24
N SER A 160 2.55 -6.04 -24.92
CA SER A 160 1.49 -6.07 -25.96
C SER A 160 2.11 -6.22 -27.35
N SER A 161 2.69 -7.38 -27.63
CA SER A 161 2.91 -7.83 -29.01
C SER A 161 2.06 -9.06 -29.28
N THR A 162 0.76 -8.84 -29.47
CA THR A 162 -0.08 -9.73 -30.27
C THR A 162 -0.29 -9.08 -31.63
N PRO A 163 0.35 -9.56 -32.70
CA PRO A 163 -0.09 -9.28 -34.06
C PRO A 163 -1.31 -10.16 -34.37
N LEU A 164 -2.37 -9.54 -34.90
CA LEU A 164 -3.33 -10.25 -35.76
C LEU A 164 -2.69 -10.48 -37.13
#